data_AF-A0A0L0F3K7-F1
#
_entry.id   AF-A0A0L0F3K7-F1
#
_cell.length_a   1.000
_cell.length_b   1.000
_cell.length_c   1.000
_cell.angle_alpha   90.00
_cell.angle_beta   90.00
_cell.angle_gamma   90.00
#
_symmetry.space_group_name_H-M   'P 1'
#
loop_
_entity.id
_entity.type
_entity.pdbx_description
1 polymer ?
#
loop_
_entity_poly.entity_id
_entity_poly.type
_entity_poly.pdbx_seq_one_letter_code
_entity_poly.pdbx_strand_id
1 'polypeptide(L)' 'GIVCCSAGNHAQGVALSAAILNIDAVIVMPIPTPQIKVDGVRKNAGTGKV' A
#
# COMPACT_ATOMS: atom_id res chain seq x y z
N GLY A 1 -4.49 10.66 -7.67
CA GLY A 1 -4.47 9.46 -6.82
C GLY A 1 -4.44 8.21 -7.66
N ILE A 2 -3.88 7.12 -7.14
CA ILE A 2 -3.74 5.82 -7.82
C ILE A 2 -4.41 4.70 -7.01
N VAL A 3 -4.71 3.57 -7.66
CA VAL A 3 -5.24 2.37 -7.01
C VAL A 3 -4.40 1.16 -7.42
N CYS A 4 -4.06 0.30 -6.46
CA CYS A 4 -3.34 -0.95 -6.72
C CYS A 4 -4.04 -2.12 -6.01
N CYS A 5 -4.29 -3.21 -6.73
CA CYS A 5 -4.78 -4.46 -6.15
C CYS A 5 -3.60 -5.43 -5.98
N SER A 6 -2.97 -5.40 -4.81
CA SER A 6 -1.86 -6.30 -4.48
C SER A 6 -1.66 -6.37 -2.96
N ALA A 7 -1.17 -7.51 -2.47
CA ALA A 7 -0.93 -7.75 -1.04
C ALA A 7 0.54 -8.10 -0.74
N GLY A 8 1.46 -7.75 -1.64
CA GLY A 8 2.87 -8.14 -1.55
C GLY A 8 3.85 -7.03 -1.93
N ASN A 9 5.03 -7.40 -2.43
CA ASN A 9 6.12 -6.46 -2.73
C ASN A 9 5.71 -5.39 -3.74
N HIS A 10 4.81 -5.70 -4.68
CA HIS A 10 4.29 -4.70 -5.60
C HIS A 10 3.50 -3.60 -4.87
N ALA A 11 2.62 -3.97 -3.93
CA ALA A 11 1.91 -2.99 -3.10
C ALA A 11 2.85 -2.17 -2.22
N GLN A 12 3.91 -2.78 -1.69
CA GLN A 12 4.93 -2.08 -0.91
C GLN A 12 5.69 -1.04 -1.76
N GLY A 13 6.04 -1.40 -2.99
CA GLY A 13 6.70 -0.49 -3.94
C GLY A 13 5.77 0.66 -4.35
N VAL A 14 4.50 0.35 -4.66
CA VAL A 14 3.50 1.37 -5.00
C VAL A 14 3.27 2.33 -3.83
N ALA A 15 3.13 1.81 -2.61
CA ALA A 15 2.96 2.60 -1.40
C ALA A 15 4.15 3.53 -1.15
N LEU A 16 5.38 3.02 -1.31
CA LEU A 16 6.60 3.81 -1.16
C LEU A 16 6.71 4.91 -2.23
N SER A 17 6.46 4.57 -3.50
CA SER A 17 6.50 5.55 -4.59
C SER A 17 5.43 6.62 -4.43
N ALA A 18 4.22 6.25 -4.00
CA ALA A 18 3.15 7.18 -3.71
C ALA A 18 3.52 8.16 -2.59
N ALA A 19 4.14 7.66 -1.51
CA ALA A 19 4.64 8.50 -0.42
C ALA A 19 5.74 9.46 -0.88
N ILE A 20 6.71 9.00 -1.69
CA ILE A 20 7.80 9.82 -2.23
C ILE A 20 7.26 10.92 -3.15
N LEU A 21 6.28 10.59 -3.99
CA LEU A 21 5.71 11.50 -4.98
C LEU A 21 4.60 12.40 -4.40
N ASN A 22 4.26 12.22 -3.11
CA ASN A 22 3.16 12.91 -2.43
C ASN A 22 1.80 12.75 -3.16
N ILE A 23 1.52 11.52 -3.60
CA ILE A 23 0.28 11.16 -4.31
C ILE A 23 -0.53 10.21 -3.44
N ASP A 24 -1.84 10.45 -3.35
CA ASP A 24 -2.75 9.50 -2.69
C ASP A 24 -2.78 8.16 -3.41
N ALA A 25 -2.56 7.06 -2.67
CA ALA A 25 -2.67 5.70 -3.17
C ALA A 25 -3.64 4.89 -2.32
N VAL A 26 -4.54 4.15 -2.98
CA VAL A 26 -5.42 3.17 -2.34
C VAL A 26 -4.92 1.77 -2.70
N ILE A 27 -4.53 1.00 -1.68
CA ILE A 27 -4.10 -0.39 -1.85
C ILE A 27 -5.24 -1.32 -1.47
N VAL A 28 -5.79 -2.01 -2.45
CA VAL A 28 -6.86 -2.99 -2.24
C VAL A 28 -6.24 -4.37 -2.01
N MET A 29 -6.60 -4.99 -0.89
CA MET A 29 -6.19 -6.34 -0.54
C MET A 29 -7.41 -7.24 -0.26
N PRO A 30 -7.32 -8.56 -0.51
CA PRO A 30 -8.36 -9.50 -0.11
C PRO A 30 -8.58 -9.52 1.41
N ILE A 31 -9.82 -9.77 1.85
CA ILE A 31 -10.18 -9.91 3.28
C ILE A 31 -9.30 -10.92 4.05
N PRO A 32 -8.96 -12.12 3.53
CA PRO A 32 -8.11 -13.06 4.26
C PRO A 32 -6.61 -12.72 4.22
N THR A 33 -6.23 -11.51 3.80
CA THR A 33 -4.82 -11.10 3.78
C THR A 33 -4.27 -11.05 5.21
N PRO A 34 -3.21 -11.80 5.53
CA PRO A 34 -2.60 -11.76 6.85
C PRO A 34 -2.17 -10.34 7.23
N GLN A 35 -2.42 -9.94 8.48
CA GLN A 35 -2.10 -8.59 8.96
C GLN A 35 -0.63 -8.21 8.75
N ILE A 36 0.30 -9.16 8.90
CA ILE A 36 1.72 -8.94 8.63
C ILE A 36 2.01 -8.40 7.21
N LYS A 37 1.21 -8.78 6.21
CA LYS A 37 1.36 -8.28 4.84
C LYS A 37 0.77 -6.87 4.69
N VAL A 38 -0.36 -6.61 5.35
CA VAL A 38 -0.99 -5.28 5.40
C VAL A 38 -0.05 -4.29 6.07
N ASP A 39 0.52 -4.65 7.22
CA ASP A 39 1.46 -3.84 7.98
C ASP A 39 2.73 -3.55 7.18
N GLY A 40 3.22 -4.53 6.41
CA GLY A 40 4.35 -4.33 5.52
C GLY A 40 4.12 -3.24 4.47
N VAL A 41 2.89 -3.13 3.94
CA VAL A 41 2.53 -2.06 2.99
C VAL A 41 2.28 -0.74 3.71
N ARG A 42 1.61 -0.77 4.87
CA ARG A 42 1.34 0.43 5.69
C ARG A 42 2.61 1.15 6.15
N LYS A 43 3.65 0.40 6.53
CA LYS A 43 4.95 0.97 6.88
C LYS A 43 5.53 1.84 5.77
N ASN A 44 5.25 1.51 4.50
CA ASN A 44 5.80 2.19 3.34
C ASN A 44 4.85 3.28 2.78
N ALA A 45 3.57 3.28 3.14
CA ALA A 45 2.54 4.15 2.56
C ALA A 45 2.51 5.59 3.09
N GLY A 46 3.27 5.90 4.15
CA GLY A 46 3.18 7.20 4.82
C GLY A 46 1.77 7.49 5.35
N THR A 47 1.41 8.77 5.54
CA THR A 47 0.09 9.22 6.00
C THR A 47 -1.06 9.01 4.98
N GLY A 48 -0.81 8.33 3.86
CA GLY A 48 -1.82 7.99 2.85
C GLY A 48 -2.76 6.87 3.31
N LYS A 49 -4.02 6.89 2.82
CA LYS A 49 -5.05 5.92 3.20
C LYS A 49 -4.76 4.52 2.61
N VAL A 50 -4.28 3.62 3.46
CA VAL A 50 -4.05 2.18 3.19
C VAL A 50 -5.17 1.30 3.72
#